data_AF-A0A397SH15-F1
#
_entry.id   AF-A0A397SH15-F1
#
_cell.length_a   1.000
_cell.length_b   1.000
_cell.length_c   1.000
_cell.angle_alpha   90.00
_cell.angle_beta   90.00
_cell.angle_gamma   90.00
#
_symmetry.space_group_name_H-M   'P 1'
#
loop_
_entity.id
_entity.type
_entity.pdbx_description
1 polymer ?
#
loop_
_entity_poly.entity_id
_entity_poly.type
_entity_poly.pdbx_seq_one_letter_code
_entity_poly.pdbx_strand_id
1 'polypeptide(L)'
;MVKHKDRAPIILLDEFEKCDKSVQQVLGNLTDKTLNKKFKDVFFDLPVPINEVIFFCTANYPEQIEPFIMSRLSPVQIQPLSFNERMLIMEDLINYNFRGYKIKHLISKFTDELKKKCLTWE
;
A
#
# COMPACT_ATOMS: atom_id res chain seq x y z
N MET A 1 -27.96 3.49 13.70
CA MET A 1 -27.15 2.26 13.88
C MET A 1 -26.99 1.59 12.52
N VAL A 2 -25.82 1.75 11.89
CA VAL A 2 -25.54 1.14 10.59
C VAL A 2 -25.29 -0.36 10.80
N LYS A 3 -26.18 -1.19 10.26
CA LYS A 3 -26.02 -2.64 10.12
C LYS A 3 -25.08 -2.90 8.92
N HIS A 4 -23.77 -2.99 9.12
CA HIS A 4 -22.89 -3.52 8.06
C HIS A 4 -21.84 -4.49 8.61
N LYS A 5 -22.02 -5.75 8.20
CA LYS A 5 -21.13 -6.92 8.23
C LYS A 5 -19.63 -6.62 8.24
N ASP A 6 -18.95 -7.07 9.30
CA ASP A 6 -17.87 -8.06 9.27
C ASP A 6 -16.84 -7.96 8.13
N ARG A 7 -16.28 -6.77 7.88
CA ARG A 7 -15.04 -6.65 7.11
C ARG A 7 -14.02 -5.93 7.97
N ALA A 8 -13.01 -6.68 8.38
CA ALA A 8 -11.75 -6.18 8.91
C ALA A 8 -11.34 -4.88 8.17
N PRO A 9 -11.29 -3.72 8.84
CA PRO A 9 -10.84 -2.50 8.19
C PRO A 9 -9.38 -2.68 7.79
N ILE A 10 -9.04 -2.16 6.60
CA ILE A 10 -7.66 -2.16 6.11
C ILE A 10 -7.12 -0.75 6.33
N ILE A 11 -6.00 -0.65 7.03
CA ILE A 11 -5.26 0.59 7.22
C ILE A 11 -3.94 0.49 6.45
N LEU A 12 -3.75 1.43 5.51
CA LEU A 12 -2.50 1.59 4.78
C LEU A 12 -1.71 2.74 5.42
N LEU A 13 -0.50 2.44 5.87
CA LEU A 13 0.49 3.41 6.33
C LEU A 13 1.51 3.57 5.21
N ASP A 14 1.39 4.66 4.48
CA ASP A 14 2.28 4.94 3.35
C ASP A 14 3.57 5.61 3.82
N GLU A 15 4.69 5.26 3.19
CA GLU A 15 6.04 5.74 3.53
C GLU A 15 6.33 5.67 5.04
N PHE A 16 6.00 4.53 5.65
CA PHE A 16 6.05 4.34 7.10
C PHE A 16 7.46 4.55 7.67
N GLU A 17 8.50 4.29 6.88
CA GLU A 17 9.89 4.54 7.24
C GLU A 17 10.21 6.01 7.51
N LYS A 18 9.43 6.94 6.95
CA LYS A 18 9.62 8.39 7.13
C LYS A 18 8.97 8.93 8.41
N CYS A 19 8.21 8.10 9.11
CA CYS A 19 7.54 8.50 10.35
C CYS A 19 8.52 8.65 11.51
N ASP A 20 8.25 9.61 12.40
CA ASP A 20 8.98 9.75 13.66
C ASP A 20 8.95 8.46 14.49
N LYS A 21 10.02 8.21 15.24
CA LYS A 21 10.16 7.01 16.08
C LYS A 21 9.01 6.84 17.08
N SER A 22 8.47 7.93 17.61
CA SER A 22 7.31 7.92 18.50
C SER A 22 6.06 7.35 17.82
N VAL A 23 5.83 7.68 16.55
CA VAL A 23 4.72 7.14 15.74
C VAL A 23 4.95 5.66 15.45
N GLN A 24 6.19 5.26 15.13
CA GLN A 24 6.50 3.85 14.92
C GLN A 24 6.22 3.01 16.18
N GLN A 25 6.54 3.52 17.37
CA GLN A 25 6.24 2.87 18.65
C GLN A 25 4.74 2.66 18.88
N VAL A 26 3.89 3.60 18.47
CA VAL A 26 2.43 3.46 18.58
C VAL A 26 1.95 2.26 17.76
N LEU A 27 2.44 2.06 16.53
CA LEU A 27 2.08 0.90 15.72
C LEU A 27 2.47 -0.42 16.39
N GLY A 28 3.60 -0.44 17.10
CA GLY A 28 3.98 -1.57 17.95
C GLY A 28 2.88 -1.92 18.93
N ASN A 29 2.37 -0.94 19.68
CA ASN A 29 1.30 -1.17 20.65
C ASN A 29 -0.02 -1.62 20.00
N LEU A 30 -0.34 -1.11 18.81
CA LEU A 30 -1.54 -1.48 18.05
C LEU A 30 -1.48 -2.94 17.54
N THR A 31 -0.28 -3.43 17.22
CA THR A 31 -0.06 -4.79 16.70
C THR A 31 0.13 -5.84 17.80
N ASP A 32 0.24 -5.42 19.06
CA ASP A 32 0.36 -6.32 20.21
C ASP A 32 -0.97 -7.04 20.50
N LYS A 33 -0.96 -8.37 20.40
CA LYS A 33 -2.12 -9.25 20.62
C LYS A 33 -2.74 -9.14 22.02
N THR A 34 -1.99 -8.63 22.99
CA THR A 34 -2.47 -8.43 24.37
C THR A 34 -3.21 -7.10 24.54
N LEU A 35 -2.81 -6.06 23.79
CA LEU A 35 -3.37 -4.70 23.90
C LEU A 35 -4.48 -4.44 22.87
N ASN A 36 -4.41 -5.07 21.69
CA ASN A 36 -5.26 -4.74 20.55
C ASN A 36 -6.77 -5.01 20.75
N LYS A 37 -7.18 -5.88 21.69
CA LYS A 37 -8.60 -6.15 21.98
C LYS A 37 -9.27 -5.06 22.82
N LYS A 38 -8.48 -4.22 23.49
CA LYS A 38 -8.95 -3.15 24.38
C LYS A 38 -8.13 -1.88 24.17
N PHE A 39 -7.78 -1.60 22.91
CA PHE A 39 -7.03 -0.40 22.59
C PHE A 39 -7.80 0.84 23.06
N LYS A 40 -7.11 1.79 23.66
CA LYS A 40 -7.66 3.06 24.13
C LYS A 40 -6.83 4.17 23.53
N ASP A 41 -7.49 5.13 22.90
CA ASP A 41 -6.79 6.33 22.46
C ASP A 41 -6.74 7.37 23.60
N VAL A 42 -5.88 8.38 23.46
CA VAL A 42 -5.61 9.38 24.51
C VAL A 42 -6.81 10.32 24.71
N PHE A 43 -7.62 10.53 23.68
CA PHE A 43 -8.76 11.44 23.67
C PHE A 43 -10.06 10.73 24.07
N PHE A 44 -10.31 9.52 23.56
CA PHE A 44 -11.45 8.69 23.98
C PHE A 44 -10.96 7.51 24.82
N ASP A 45 -11.15 7.58 26.15
CA ASP A 45 -10.84 6.49 27.10
C ASP A 45 -11.79 5.27 27.01
N LEU A 46 -12.49 5.14 25.88
CA LEU A 46 -13.36 4.01 25.58
C LEU A 46 -12.52 2.91 24.88
N PRO A 47 -12.52 1.66 25.39
CA PRO A 47 -11.81 0.58 24.72
C PRO A 47 -12.46 0.26 23.37
N VAL A 48 -11.67 0.34 22.30
CA VAL A 48 -12.02 -0.04 20.94
C VAL A 48 -11.20 -1.27 20.53
N PRO A 49 -11.83 -2.39 20.15
CA PRO A 49 -11.11 -3.53 19.63
C PRO A 49 -10.57 -3.23 18.22
N ILE A 50 -9.27 -3.40 18.02
CA ILE A 50 -8.58 -3.25 16.73
C ILE A 50 -7.94 -4.57 16.28
N ASN A 51 -8.22 -5.68 16.97
CA ASN A 51 -7.66 -7.00 16.70
C ASN A 51 -8.09 -7.62 15.35
N GLU A 52 -9.07 -7.03 14.68
CA GLU A 52 -9.51 -7.43 13.34
C GLU A 52 -9.00 -6.48 12.25
N VAL A 53 -8.27 -5.42 12.60
CA VAL A 53 -7.72 -4.48 11.61
C VAL A 53 -6.52 -5.11 10.91
N ILE A 54 -6.47 -4.99 9.58
CA ILE A 54 -5.31 -5.39 8.77
C ILE A 54 -4.48 -4.15 8.48
N PHE A 55 -3.21 -4.16 8.87
CA PHE A 55 -2.27 -3.08 8.60
C PHE A 55 -1.34 -3.44 7.44
N PHE A 56 -1.27 -2.56 6.44
CA PHE A 56 -0.22 -2.56 5.43
C PHE A 56 0.68 -1.36 5.68
N CYS A 57 1.99 -1.58 5.65
CA CYS A 57 2.99 -0.52 5.70
C CYS A 57 3.79 -0.58 4.40
N THR A 58 3.89 0.52 3.67
CA THR A 58 4.83 0.65 2.56
C THR A 58 6.13 1.22 3.08
N ALA A 59 7.25 0.79 2.52
CA ALA A 59 8.55 1.34 2.82
C ALA A 59 9.52 1.15 1.66
N ASN A 60 10.23 2.22 1.31
CA ASN A 60 11.32 2.14 0.34
C ASN A 60 12.65 1.77 1.01
N TYR A 61 12.83 2.19 2.26
CA TYR A 61 14.03 1.96 3.07
C TYR A 61 13.67 1.18 4.35
N PRO A 62 13.43 -0.15 4.27
CA PRO A 62 12.99 -0.95 5.42
C PRO A 62 13.99 -0.95 6.59
N GLU A 63 15.26 -0.64 6.34
CA GLU A 63 16.31 -0.45 7.35
C GLU A 63 16.10 0.77 8.26
N GLN A 64 15.26 1.72 7.85
CA GLN A 64 14.89 2.90 8.65
C GLN A 64 13.71 2.61 9.59
N ILE A 65 13.06 1.44 9.48
CA ILE A 65 12.03 1.00 10.41
C ILE A 65 12.70 0.36 11.63
N GLU A 66 12.24 0.74 12.82
CA GLU A 66 12.76 0.20 14.08
C GLU A 66 12.70 -1.35 14.11
N PRO A 67 13.79 -2.05 14.48
CA PRO A 67 13.85 -3.52 14.40
C PRO A 67 12.74 -4.26 15.18
N PHE A 68 12.28 -3.69 16.30
CA PHE A 68 11.20 -4.28 17.10
C PHE A 68 9.82 -4.18 16.43
N ILE A 69 9.62 -3.22 15.52
CA ILE A 69 8.40 -3.14 14.69
C ILE A 69 8.53 -4.13 13.55
N MET A 70 9.70 -4.17 12.89
CA MET A 70 9.95 -5.11 11.79
C MET A 70 9.70 -6.57 12.22
N SER A 71 10.05 -6.95 13.45
CA SER A 71 9.78 -8.30 13.98
C SER A 71 8.30 -8.63 14.17
N ARG A 72 7.41 -7.63 14.15
CA ARG A 72 5.94 -7.77 14.25
C ARG A 72 5.25 -7.73 12.89
N LEU A 73 5.95 -7.27 11.86
CA LEU A 73 5.46 -7.20 10.49
C LEU A 73 5.83 -8.47 9.71
N SER A 74 5.08 -8.76 8.65
CA SER A 74 5.47 -9.78 7.67
C SER A 74 5.94 -9.06 6.40
N PRO A 75 7.27 -8.93 6.20
CA PRO A 75 7.78 -8.16 5.07
C PRO A 75 7.50 -8.88 3.75
N VAL A 76 6.99 -8.13 2.78
CA VAL A 76 6.81 -8.57 1.40
C VAL A 76 7.67 -7.68 0.52
N GLN A 77 8.73 -8.25 -0.06
CA GLN A 77 9.61 -7.51 -0.95
C GLN A 77 9.02 -7.47 -2.36
N ILE A 78 8.69 -6.25 -2.82
CA ILE A 78 8.24 -6.02 -4.19
C ILE A 78 9.46 -5.69 -5.05
N GLN A 79 9.76 -6.56 -6.00
CA GLN A 79 10.87 -6.34 -6.93
C GLN A 79 10.47 -5.34 -8.03
N PRO A 80 11.41 -4.50 -8.50
CA PRO A 80 11.19 -3.71 -9.69
C PRO A 80 10.84 -4.60 -10.89
N LEU A 81 9.89 -4.15 -11.69
CA LEU A 81 9.43 -4.86 -12.88
C LEU A 81 10.53 -4.89 -13.95
N SER A 82 10.70 -6.04 -14.60
CA SER A 82 11.51 -6.15 -15.81
C SER A 82 10.91 -5.32 -16.94
N PHE A 83 11.73 -5.00 -17.95
CA PHE A 83 11.26 -4.24 -19.11
C PHE A 83 10.05 -4.90 -19.80
N ASN A 84 10.07 -6.22 -19.94
CA ASN A 84 8.99 -6.97 -20.57
C ASN A 84 7.70 -6.91 -19.75
N GLU A 85 7.78 -7.02 -18.42
CA GLU A 85 6.61 -6.88 -17.54
C GLU A 85 6.04 -5.45 -17.59
N ARG A 86 6.92 -4.45 -17.61
CA ARG A 86 6.50 -3.04 -17.78
C ARG A 86 5.78 -2.81 -19.11
N MET A 87 6.27 -3.43 -20.20
CA MET A 87 5.61 -3.37 -21.51
C MET A 87 4.21 -4.00 -21.45
N LEU A 88 4.07 -5.19 -20.88
CA LEU A 88 2.78 -5.88 -20.76
C LEU A 88 1.77 -5.06 -19.95
N ILE A 89 2.19 -4.57 -18.77
CA ILE A 89 1.33 -3.75 -17.90
C ILE A 89 0.93 -2.45 -18.60
N MET A 90 1.85 -1.82 -19.33
CA MET A 90 1.54 -0.60 -20.08
C MET A 90 0.50 -0.85 -21.17
N GLU A 91 0.57 -1.96 -21.90
CA GLU A 91 -0.44 -2.30 -22.92
C GLU A 91 -1.83 -2.48 -22.29
N ASP A 92 -1.89 -3.19 -21.16
CA ASP A 92 -3.14 -3.36 -20.41
C ASP A 92 -3.68 -2.02 -19.90
N LEU A 93 -2.82 -1.15 -19.38
CA LEU A 93 -3.20 0.19 -18.90
C LEU A 93 -3.68 1.10 -20.04
N ILE A 94 -3.01 1.09 -21.20
CA ILE A 94 -3.45 1.84 -22.38
C ILE A 94 -4.84 1.35 -22.79
N ASN A 95 -5.03 0.05 -22.92
CA ASN A 95 -6.31 -0.54 -23.32
C ASN A 95 -7.43 -0.26 -22.30
N TYR A 96 -7.12 -0.30 -21.00
CA TYR A 96 -8.06 0.04 -19.93
C TYR A 96 -8.45 1.52 -19.98
N ASN A 97 -7.46 2.41 -19.95
CA ASN A 97 -7.69 3.86 -19.91
C ASN A 97 -8.36 4.37 -21.19
N PHE A 98 -7.99 3.88 -22.37
CA PHE A 98 -8.54 4.37 -23.64
C PHE A 98 -10.00 3.97 -23.82
N ARG A 99 -10.41 2.83 -23.24
CA ARG A 99 -11.82 2.46 -23.11
C ARG A 99 -12.55 3.43 -22.19
N GLY A 100 -11.99 3.73 -21.02
CA GLY A 100 -12.57 4.66 -20.05
C GLY A 100 -12.76 6.07 -20.61
N TYR A 101 -11.75 6.60 -21.30
CA TYR A 101 -11.76 7.95 -21.86
C TYR A 101 -12.38 8.06 -23.27
N LYS A 102 -12.91 6.95 -23.83
CA LYS A 102 -13.51 6.91 -25.19
C LYS A 102 -12.58 7.37 -26.33
N ILE A 103 -11.27 7.24 -26.14
CA ILE A 103 -10.22 7.63 -27.12
C ILE A 103 -9.57 6.43 -27.82
N LYS A 104 -10.28 5.29 -27.90
CA LYS A 104 -9.78 4.05 -28.50
C LYS A 104 -9.27 4.22 -29.94
N HIS A 105 -9.79 5.19 -30.68
CA HIS A 105 -9.34 5.51 -32.04
C HIS A 105 -7.89 6.01 -32.12
N LEU A 106 -7.29 6.45 -31.00
CA LEU A 106 -5.90 6.87 -30.92
C LEU A 106 -4.93 5.72 -30.64
N ILE A 107 -5.40 4.48 -30.39
CA ILE A 107 -4.52 3.33 -30.14
C ILE A 107 -3.51 3.13 -31.27
N SER A 108 -3.94 3.35 -32.53
CA SER A 108 -3.06 3.23 -33.69
C SER A 108 -1.89 4.23 -33.69
N LYS A 109 -1.98 5.32 -32.91
CA LYS A 109 -0.89 6.28 -32.73
C LYS A 109 0.12 5.86 -31.67
N PHE A 110 -0.22 4.89 -30.81
CA PHE A 110 0.68 4.32 -29.81
C PHE A 110 1.46 3.15 -30.41
N THR A 111 2.42 3.49 -31.28
CA THR A 111 3.33 2.52 -31.89
C THR A 111 4.21 1.86 -30.84
N ASP A 112 4.75 0.68 -31.15
CA ASP A 112 5.67 -0.01 -30.24
C ASP A 112 6.95 0.78 -29.97
N GLU A 113 7.38 1.63 -30.91
CA GLU A 113 8.49 2.56 -30.70
C GLU A 113 8.14 3.62 -29.65
N LEU A 114 6.96 4.24 -29.74
CA LEU A 114 6.50 5.22 -28.76
C LEU A 114 6.37 4.60 -27.38
N LYS A 115 5.77 3.40 -27.31
CA LYS A 115 5.66 2.59 -26.09
C LYS A 115 7.03 2.38 -25.43
N LYS A 116 8.03 1.95 -26.20
CA LYS A 116 9.41 1.75 -25.69
C LYS A 116 9.99 3.06 -25.16
N LYS A 117 9.88 4.15 -25.93
CA LYS A 117 10.30 5.50 -25.53
C LYS A 117 9.60 6.03 -24.27
N CYS A 118 8.38 5.59 -23.98
CA CYS A 118 7.71 5.95 -22.72
C CYS A 118 8.26 5.19 -21.51
N LEU A 119 8.90 4.04 -21.71
CA LEU A 119 9.45 3.21 -20.62
C LEU A 119 10.95 3.41 -20.41
N THR A 120 11.65 3.88 -21.43
CA THR A 120 13.07 4.25 -21.41
C THR A 120 13.21 5.77 -21.31
N TRP A 121 14.23 6.26 -20.60
CA TRP A 121 14.54 7.69 -20.52
C TRP A 121 15.49 8.14 -21.66
N GLU A 122 15.55 7.37 -22.75
CA GLU A 122 16.35 7.60 -23.96
C GLU A 122 15.46 7.96 -25.15
#